data_AF-A0A3N5P5K2-F1
#
_entry.id   AF-A0A3N5P5K2-F1
#
_cell.length_a   1.000
_cell.length_b   1.000
_cell.length_c   1.000
_cell.angle_alpha   90.00
_cell.angle_beta   90.00
_cell.angle_gamma   90.00
#
_symmetry.space_group_name_H-M   'P 1'
#
loop_
_entity.id
_entity.type
_entity.pdbx_description
1 polymer ?
#
loop_
_entity_poly.entity_id
_entity_poly.type
_entity_poly.pdbx_seq_one_letter_code
_entity_poly.pdbx_strand_id
1 'polypeptide(L)'
;LETGRSVLVYATTAKKWPNSVDWSGLRKKIEDQGRDSILLLFGTAYGFDNSVLESVDGVISPIEGNREYNHLPVRSAVAITLDRLLGDRN
;
A
#
# COMPACT_ATOMS: atom_id res chain seq x y z
N LEU A 1 -0.41 30.37 -1.06
CA LEU A 1 0.15 29.05 -1.42
C LEU A 1 -0.93 28.01 -1.14
N GLU A 2 -1.85 27.81 -2.08
CA GLU A 2 -2.82 26.73 -1.96
C GLU A 2 -2.21 25.47 -2.56
N THR A 3 -1.85 24.51 -1.72
CA THR A 3 -1.39 23.18 -2.14
C THR A 3 -2.60 22.25 -2.23
N GLY A 4 -3.52 22.50 -3.18
CA GLY A 4 -4.83 21.85 -3.28
C GLY A 4 -4.89 20.60 -4.16
N ARG A 5 -3.86 19.75 -4.18
CA ARG A 5 -3.95 18.45 -4.89
C ARG A 5 -4.46 17.36 -3.97
N SER A 6 -5.37 16.56 -4.49
CA SER A 6 -5.88 15.37 -3.80
C SER A 6 -4.73 14.40 -3.53
N VAL A 7 -4.63 13.93 -2.28
CA VAL A 7 -3.66 12.90 -1.87
C VAL A 7 -4.44 11.60 -1.73
N LEU A 8 -4.06 10.59 -2.51
CA LEU A 8 -4.64 9.26 -2.35
C LEU A 8 -3.88 8.50 -1.27
N VAL A 9 -4.60 8.01 -0.28
CA VAL A 9 -4.06 7.33 0.88
C VAL A 9 -4.28 5.83 0.73
N TYR A 10 -3.20 5.07 0.77
CA TYR A 10 -3.23 3.60 0.67
C TYR A 10 -2.60 2.97 1.91
N ALA A 11 -3.33 2.08 2.58
CA ALA A 11 -2.82 1.35 3.74
C ALA A 11 -2.29 -0.04 3.39
N THR A 12 -1.37 -0.53 4.21
CA THR A 12 -0.83 -1.90 4.13
C THR A 12 -1.28 -2.74 5.32
N THR A 13 -1.48 -4.03 5.11
CA THR A 13 -1.75 -5.00 6.18
C THR A 13 -1.22 -6.38 5.80
N ALA A 14 -0.88 -7.20 6.80
CA ALA A 14 -0.56 -8.62 6.61
C ALA A 14 -1.83 -9.49 6.51
N LYS A 15 -2.99 -8.96 6.92
CA LYS A 15 -4.26 -9.68 6.88
C LYS A 15 -4.92 -9.48 5.51
N LYS A 16 -5.70 -10.45 5.07
CA LYS A 16 -6.60 -10.24 3.93
C LYS A 16 -7.63 -9.19 4.28
N TRP A 17 -7.87 -8.26 3.36
CA TRP A 17 -8.88 -7.21 3.49
C TRP A 17 -9.86 -7.27 2.32
N PRO A 18 -11.18 -7.13 2.55
CA PRO A 18 -12.15 -7.07 1.46
C PRO A 18 -11.81 -5.97 0.46
N ASN A 19 -11.98 -6.25 -0.83
CA ASN A 19 -11.72 -5.29 -1.91
C ASN A 19 -10.29 -4.71 -1.90
N SER A 20 -9.30 -5.50 -1.46
CA SER A 20 -7.89 -5.11 -1.51
C SER A 20 -7.48 -4.77 -2.95
N VAL A 21 -6.67 -3.72 -3.09
CA VAL A 21 -6.09 -3.30 -4.37
C VAL A 21 -4.93 -4.22 -4.69
N ASP A 22 -4.88 -4.70 -5.93
CA ASP A 22 -3.80 -5.53 -6.43
C ASP A 22 -2.56 -4.69 -6.73
N TRP A 23 -1.38 -5.33 -6.66
CA TRP A 23 -0.10 -4.66 -6.89
C TRP A 23 0.00 -4.07 -8.30
N SER A 24 -0.47 -4.78 -9.32
CA SER A 24 -0.49 -4.33 -10.71
C SER A 24 -1.42 -3.15 -10.92
N GLY A 25 -2.65 -3.20 -10.38
CA GLY A 25 -3.62 -2.11 -10.48
C GLY A 25 -3.13 -0.83 -9.82
N LEU A 26 -2.55 -0.91 -8.62
CA LEU A 26 -1.98 0.27 -7.95
C LEU A 26 -0.75 0.81 -8.68
N ARG A 27 0.13 -0.05 -9.19
CA ARG A 27 1.28 0.37 -10.00
C ARG A 27 0.82 1.11 -11.26
N LYS A 28 -0.11 0.51 -12.01
CA LYS A 28 -0.68 1.16 -13.19
C LYS A 28 -1.31 2.50 -12.83
N LYS A 29 -2.02 2.59 -11.71
CA LYS A 29 -2.56 3.87 -11.22
C LYS A 29 -1.48 4.90 -10.93
N ILE A 30 -0.35 4.51 -10.32
CA ILE A 30 0.82 5.39 -10.11
C ILE A 30 1.40 5.88 -11.45
N GLU A 31 1.50 4.99 -12.44
CA GLU A 31 2.05 5.31 -13.76
C GLU A 31 1.11 6.19 -14.59
N ASP A 32 -0.20 5.93 -14.52
CA ASP A 32 -1.25 6.63 -15.27
C ASP A 32 -1.63 7.99 -14.63
N GLN A 33 -1.57 8.11 -13.30
CA GLN A 33 -1.90 9.35 -12.59
C GLN A 33 -0.68 10.27 -12.55
N GLY A 34 -0.67 11.28 -13.43
CA GLY A 34 0.47 12.19 -13.55
C GLY A 34 0.91 12.90 -12.25
N ARG A 35 0.11 13.82 -11.71
CA ARG A 35 0.56 14.83 -10.72
C ARG A 35 -0.02 14.67 -9.31
N ASP A 36 -0.77 13.59 -9.09
CA ASP A 36 -1.43 13.29 -7.82
C ASP A 36 -0.43 12.65 -6.85
N SER A 37 -0.51 13.04 -5.58
CA SER A 37 0.40 12.51 -4.55
C SER A 37 -0.21 11.27 -3.93
N ILE A 38 0.61 10.26 -3.71
CA ILE A 38 0.20 9.03 -3.01
C ILE A 38 0.88 8.98 -1.64
N LEU A 39 0.08 8.70 -0.61
CA LEU A 39 0.55 8.44 0.74
C LEU A 39 0.38 6.95 1.07
N LEU A 40 1.48 6.27 1.34
CA LEU A 40 1.48 4.88 1.78
C LEU A 40 1.53 4.82 3.31
N LEU A 41 0.53 4.19 3.93
CA LEU A 41 0.46 3.97 5.37
C LEU A 41 0.97 2.56 5.72
N PHE A 42 1.92 2.52 6.66
CA PHE A 42 2.48 1.29 7.18
C PHE A 42 2.15 1.16 8.66
N GLY A 43 1.55 0.01 9.02
CA GLY A 43 1.21 -0.30 10.40
C GLY A 43 2.46 -0.48 11.25
N THR A 44 2.31 -0.40 12.56
CA THR A 44 3.37 -0.76 13.52
C THR A 44 3.17 -2.20 14.00
N ALA A 45 3.81 -2.60 15.11
CA ALA A 45 3.85 -3.98 15.62
C ALA A 45 2.50 -4.74 15.53
N TYR A 46 1.38 -4.09 15.88
CA TYR A 46 0.06 -4.70 15.89
C TYR A 46 -0.79 -4.42 14.64
N GLY A 47 -0.26 -3.66 13.68
CA GLY A 47 -0.98 -3.20 12.49
C GLY A 47 -1.83 -1.95 12.75
N PHE A 48 -2.88 -1.79 11.96
CA PHE A 48 -3.87 -0.73 12.08
C PHE A 48 -5.16 -1.25 12.75
N ASP A 49 -5.87 -0.34 13.41
CA ASP A 49 -7.28 -0.57 13.73
C ASP A 49 -8.11 -0.60 12.43
N ASN A 50 -9.20 -1.36 12.42
CA ASN A 50 -10.06 -1.48 11.25
C ASN A 50 -10.63 -0.13 10.80
N SER A 51 -10.91 0.79 11.73
CA SER A 51 -11.40 2.14 11.40
C SER A 51 -10.44 2.92 10.49
N VAL A 52 -9.13 2.70 10.63
CA VAL A 52 -8.13 3.32 9.74
C VAL A 52 -8.22 2.71 8.35
N LEU A 53 -8.33 1.38 8.25
CA LEU A 53 -8.44 0.66 6.97
C LEU A 53 -9.72 1.01 6.20
N GLU A 54 -10.79 1.37 6.91
CA GLU A 54 -12.07 1.82 6.35
C GLU A 54 -12.03 3.28 5.88
N SER A 55 -11.11 4.09 6.40
CA SER A 55 -11.01 5.54 6.12
C SER A 55 -10.09 5.92 4.95
N VAL A 56 -9.36 4.96 4.38
CA VAL A 56 -8.38 5.18 3.30
C VAL A 56 -8.97 4.92 1.91
N ASP A 57 -8.35 5.49 0.87
CA ASP A 57 -8.77 5.28 -0.53
C ASP A 57 -8.55 3.84 -1.03
N GLY A 58 -7.70 3.08 -0.35
CA GLY A 58 -7.56 1.66 -0.59
C GLY A 58 -6.63 0.95 0.38
N VAL A 59 -6.79 -0.37 0.47
CA VAL A 59 -5.88 -1.25 1.19
C VAL A 59 -5.14 -2.11 0.19
N ILE A 60 -3.82 -2.10 0.22
CA ILE A 60 -3.00 -2.90 -0.70
C ILE A 60 -3.07 -4.36 -0.27
N SER A 61 -3.19 -5.25 -1.25
CA SER A 61 -3.13 -6.70 -1.04
C SER A 61 -1.89 -7.07 -0.22
N PRO A 62 -2.01 -7.97 0.77
CA PRO A 62 -0.90 -8.34 1.63
C PRO A 62 0.30 -8.84 0.82
N ILE A 63 1.50 -8.65 1.37
CA ILE A 63 2.71 -9.24 0.81
C ILE A 63 2.67 -10.74 1.10
N GLU A 64 2.15 -11.50 0.15
CA GLU A 64 2.12 -12.95 0.19
C GLU A 64 3.33 -13.55 -0.58
N GLY A 65 3.73 -14.75 -0.18
CA GLY A 65 4.69 -15.63 -0.86
C GLY A 65 4.32 -17.09 -0.57
N ASN A 66 5.15 -18.07 -0.96
CA ASN A 66 4.94 -19.49 -0.62
C ASN A 66 5.23 -19.78 0.86
N ARG A 67 4.53 -19.10 1.77
CA ARG A 67 4.74 -19.18 3.21
C ARG A 67 3.41 -19.06 3.95
N GLU A 68 3.28 -19.77 5.06
CA GLU A 68 2.15 -19.64 5.98
C GLU A 68 2.23 -18.37 6.85
N TYR A 69 3.41 -17.73 6.93
CA TYR A 69 3.66 -16.56 7.77
C TYR A 69 4.10 -15.35 6.94
N ASN A 70 3.37 -14.24 7.07
CA ASN A 70 3.58 -13.00 6.32
C ASN A 70 3.66 -11.73 7.21
N HIS A 71 3.81 -11.87 8.52
CA HIS A 71 4.05 -10.74 9.42
C HIS A 71 5.50 -10.27 9.31
N LEU A 72 5.75 -9.41 8.32
CA LEU A 72 7.06 -8.84 8.05
C LEU A 72 7.35 -7.68 9.02
N PRO A 73 8.62 -7.48 9.41
CA PRO A 73 9.04 -6.21 10.01
C PRO A 73 8.67 -5.04 9.11
N VAL A 74 8.23 -3.93 9.69
CA VAL A 74 7.75 -2.75 8.93
C VAL A 74 8.76 -2.31 7.88
N ARG A 75 10.06 -2.25 8.23
CA ARG A 75 11.13 -1.89 7.29
C ARG A 75 11.19 -2.81 6.06
N SER A 76 11.00 -4.11 6.26
CA SER A 76 10.96 -5.10 5.17
C SER A 76 9.70 -4.95 4.33
N ALA A 77 8.55 -4.72 4.96
CA ALA A 77 7.29 -4.46 4.26
C ALA A 77 7.39 -3.20 3.39
N VAL A 78 8.00 -2.12 3.90
CA VAL A 78 8.27 -0.88 3.15
C VAL A 78 9.16 -1.17 1.95
N ALA A 79 10.30 -1.83 2.13
CA ALA A 79 11.22 -2.13 1.04
C ALA A 79 10.55 -2.93 -0.09
N ILE A 80 9.82 -4.00 0.24
CA ILE A 80 9.12 -4.83 -0.75
C ILE A 80 7.97 -4.07 -1.42
N THR A 81 7.24 -3.23 -0.67
CA THR A 81 6.16 -2.41 -1.22
C THR A 81 6.69 -1.43 -2.26
N LEU A 82 7.78 -0.71 -1.94
CA LEU A 82 8.42 0.22 -2.85
C LEU A 82 9.00 -0.49 -4.07
N ASP A 83 9.63 -1.65 -3.90
CA ASP A 83 10.13 -2.45 -5.02
C ASP A 83 9.00 -2.94 -5.95
N ARG A 84 7.89 -3.44 -5.39
CA ARG A 84 6.75 -3.89 -6.20
C ARG A 84 6.09 -2.73 -6.97
N LEU A 85 5.99 -1.55 -6.36
CA LEU A 85 5.31 -0.40 -6.96
C LEU A 85 6.21 0.42 -7.90
N LEU A 86 7.48 0.62 -7.53
CA LEU A 86 8.39 1.58 -8.19
C LEU A 86 9.67 0.93 -8.74
N GLY A 87 9.94 -0.33 -8.40
CA GLY A 87 11.12 -1.05 -8.89
C GLY A 87 11.09 -1.21 -10.41
N ASP A 88 12.28 -1.20 -11.01
CA ASP A 88 12.46 -1.42 -12.45
C ASP A 88 12.26 -2.92 -12.76
N ARG A 89 11.50 -3.22 -13.80
CA ARG A 89 11.11 -4.58 -14.20
C ARG A 89 11.37 -4.85 -15.69
N ASN A 90 12.42 -4.23 -16.23
CA ASN A 90 12.97 -4.56 -17.54
C ASN A 90 13.43 -6.03 -17.62
#